data_AF-A0A8T3RLA5-F1
#
_entry.id   AF-A0A8T3RLA5-F1
#
_cell.length_a   1.000
_cell.length_b   1.000
_cell.length_c   1.000
_cell.angle_alpha   90.00
_cell.angle_beta   90.00
_cell.angle_gamma   90.00
#
_symmetry.space_group_name_H-M   'P 1'
#
loop_
_entity.id
_entity.type
_entity.pdbx_description
1 polymer ?
#
loop_
_entity_poly.entity_id
_entity_poly.type
_entity_poly.pdbx_seq_one_letter_code
_entity_poly.pdbx_strand_id
1 'polypeptide(L)' 'NVCQGLLNSLQVSSWEIEELVQIARDQGALGAKVTGGGGGGSMIALCPDDAGRVVKAIQDAGYHAMEVTIG' A
#
# COMPACT_ATOMS: atom_id res chain seq x y z
N ASN A 1 -3.90 -0.77 -10.78
CA ASN A 1 -3.72 -2.03 -10.01
C ASN A 1 -3.10 -3.20 -10.78
N VAL A 2 -3.06 -3.20 -12.12
CA VAL A 2 -2.43 -4.26 -12.94
C VAL A 2 -0.97 -4.52 -12.55
N CYS A 3 -0.20 -3.46 -12.26
CA CYS A 3 1.21 -3.60 -11.85
C CYS A 3 1.40 -4.36 -10.53
N GLN A 4 0.50 -4.21 -9.54
CA GLN A 4 0.60 -5.00 -8.30
C GLN A 4 0.26 -6.46 -8.56
N GLY A 5 -0.73 -6.75 -9.40
CA GLY A 5 -1.05 -8.12 -9.81
C GLY A 5 0.14 -8.83 -10.48
N LEU A 6 0.90 -8.10 -11.32
CA LEU A 6 2.12 -8.64 -11.95
C LEU A 6 3.24 -8.91 -10.94
N LEU A 7 3.43 -8.04 -9.94
CA LEU A 7 4.43 -8.24 -8.89
C LEU A 7 4.09 -9.41 -7.97
N ASN A 8 2.80 -9.60 -7.66
CA ASN A 8 2.34 -10.78 -6.93
C ASN A 8 2.63 -12.07 -7.73
N SER A 9 2.37 -12.07 -9.04
CA SER A 9 2.68 -13.21 -9.93
C SER A 9 4.17 -13.52 -10.05
N LEU A 10 5.05 -12.54 -9.82
CA LEU A 10 6.50 -12.73 -9.77
C LEU A 10 6.98 -13.24 -8.40
N GLN A 11 6.08 -13.52 -7.46
CA GLN A 11 6.36 -13.95 -6.08
C GLN A 11 7.30 -13.01 -5.30
N VAL A 12 7.35 -11.74 -5.67
CA VAL A 12 8.15 -10.72 -4.98
C VAL A 12 7.34 -9.96 -3.92
N SER A 13 6.08 -10.33 -3.69
CA SER A 13 5.22 -9.77 -2.64
C SER A 13 5.22 -10.65 -1.38
N SER A 14 4.69 -10.13 -0.27
CA SER A 14 4.46 -10.87 0.98
C SER A 14 3.01 -10.70 1.43
N TRP A 15 2.56 -11.55 2.37
CA TRP A 15 1.17 -11.48 2.85
C TRP A 15 0.86 -10.12 3.50
N GLU A 16 1.84 -9.55 4.21
CA GLU A 16 1.75 -8.23 4.84
C GLU A 16 1.54 -7.13 3.79
N ILE A 17 2.26 -7.20 2.67
CA ILE A 17 2.15 -6.20 1.60
C ILE A 17 0.79 -6.30 0.90
N GLU A 18 0.29 -7.52 0.65
CA GLU A 18 -1.04 -7.68 0.06
C GLU A 18 -2.14 -7.18 0.99
N GLU A 19 -2.04 -7.43 2.29
CA GLU A 19 -2.96 -6.87 3.30
C GLU A 19 -2.94 -5.34 3.28
N LEU A 20 -1.75 -4.73 3.34
CA LEU A 20 -1.58 -3.28 3.28
C LEU A 20 -2.17 -2.66 2.00
N VAL A 21 -1.99 -3.32 0.85
CA VAL A 21 -2.60 -2.91 -0.43
C VAL A 21 -4.12 -2.96 -0.38
N GLN A 22 -4.71 -3.99 0.24
CA GLN A 22 -6.17 -4.10 0.38
C GLN A 22 -6.70 -3.00 1.31
N ILE A 23 -6.10 -2.80 2.48
CA ILE A 23 -6.48 -1.74 3.42
C ILE A 23 -6.48 -0.38 2.72
N ALA A 24 -5.43 -0.06 1.97
CA ALA A 24 -5.33 1.21 1.25
C ALA A 24 -6.46 1.38 0.22
N ARG A 25 -6.81 0.32 -0.53
CA ARG A 25 -7.89 0.36 -1.53
C ARG A 25 -9.26 0.50 -0.88
N ASP A 26 -9.52 -0.24 0.20
CA ASP A 26 -10.80 -0.19 0.92
C ASP A 26 -11.05 1.18 1.57
N GLN A 27 -9.97 1.90 1.89
CA GLN A 27 -10.04 3.28 2.38
C GLN A 27 -10.05 4.36 1.29
N GLY A 28 -10.02 3.97 0.01
CA GLY A 28 -10.20 4.89 -1.12
C GLY A 28 -8.93 5.34 -1.83
N ALA A 29 -7.79 4.68 -1.63
CA ALA A 29 -6.61 4.94 -2.45
C ALA A 29 -6.90 4.62 -3.93
N LEU A 30 -6.51 5.51 -4.85
CA LEU A 30 -6.63 5.30 -6.29
C LEU A 30 -5.80 4.10 -6.78
N GLY A 31 -4.68 3.84 -6.10
CA GLY A 31 -3.81 2.73 -6.40
C GLY A 31 -2.79 2.51 -5.31
N ALA A 32 -2.32 1.27 -5.21
CA ALA A 32 -1.36 0.85 -4.22
C ALA A 32 -0.43 -0.22 -4.81
N LYS A 33 0.86 -0.15 -4.51
CA LYS A 33 1.86 -1.15 -4.93
C LYS A 33 2.99 -1.33 -3.91
N VAL A 34 3.64 -2.49 -3.94
CA VAL A 34 4.91 -2.72 -3.21
C VAL A 34 6.01 -1.81 -3.75
N THR A 35 6.93 -1.39 -2.88
CA THR A 35 8.14 -0.64 -3.25
C THR A 35 9.40 -1.29 -2.64
N GLY A 36 10.46 -1.45 -3.44
CA GLY A 36 11.70 -2.14 -3.05
C GLY A 36 12.03 -3.37 -3.90
N GLY A 37 13.01 -4.17 -3.47
CA GLY A 37 13.53 -5.34 -4.20
C GLY A 37 12.66 -6.61 -4.12
N GLY A 38 11.58 -6.61 -3.34
CA GLY A 38 10.70 -7.75 -3.11
C GLY A 38 11.02 -8.56 -1.85
N GLY A 39 10.04 -9.32 -1.35
CA GLY A 39 10.16 -10.18 -0.16
C GLY A 39 9.69 -9.55 1.17
N GLY A 40 8.99 -8.41 1.11
CA GLY A 40 8.60 -7.60 2.27
C GLY A 40 9.15 -6.18 2.19
N GLY A 41 8.75 -5.30 3.12
CA GLY A 41 9.25 -3.93 3.20
C GLY A 41 8.12 -2.90 3.25
N SER A 42 8.06 -2.03 2.24
CA SER A 42 7.13 -0.91 2.19
C SER A 42 6.18 -0.99 1.00
N MET A 43 5.04 -0.33 1.13
CA MET A 43 4.13 -0.06 0.01
C MET A 43 4.00 1.45 -0.21
N ILE A 44 3.54 1.84 -1.39
CA ILE A 44 3.10 3.21 -1.67
C ILE A 44 1.65 3.15 -2.10
N ALA A 45 0.82 4.01 -1.52
CA ALA A 45 -0.56 4.25 -1.89
C ALA A 45 -0.73 5.69 -2.40
N LEU A 46 -1.48 5.86 -3.49
CA LEU A 46 -1.84 7.15 -4.04
C LEU A 46 -3.22 7.56 -3.54
N CYS A 47 -3.27 8.61 -2.73
CA CYS A 47 -4.47 9.04 -2.02
C CYS A 47 -4.71 10.54 -2.28
N PRO A 48 -5.41 10.92 -3.36
CA PRO A 48 -5.61 12.34 -3.72
C PRO A 48 -6.61 13.07 -2.82
N ASP A 49 -7.54 12.34 -2.20
CA ASP A 49 -8.66 12.93 -1.46
C ASP A 49 -8.38 13.00 0.04
N ASP A 50 -8.15 11.84 0.68
CA ASP A 50 -7.94 11.74 2.13
C ASP A 50 -6.88 10.67 2.44
N ALA A 51 -5.62 11.10 2.42
CA ALA A 51 -4.49 10.25 2.82
C ALA A 51 -4.51 9.91 4.31
N GLY A 52 -5.05 10.80 5.16
CA GLY A 52 -5.13 10.60 6.61
C GLY A 52 -5.99 9.40 7.00
N ARG A 53 -7.11 9.19 6.31
CA ARG A 53 -7.96 8.00 6.47
C ARG A 53 -7.20 6.70 6.18
N VAL A 54 -6.39 6.69 5.12
CA VAL A 54 -5.59 5.53 4.72
C VAL A 54 -4.49 5.26 5.74
N VAL A 55 -3.76 6.30 6.18
CA VAL A 55 -2.72 6.20 7.21
C VAL A 55 -3.27 5.63 8.50
N LYS A 56 -4.42 6.14 8.97
CA LYS A 56 -5.04 5.66 10.20
C LYS A 56 -5.41 4.18 10.11
N ALA A 57 -6.03 3.74 9.02
CA ALA A 57 -6.41 2.34 8.86
C ALA A 57 -5.19 1.40 8.82
N ILE A 58 -4.08 1.83 8.21
CA ILE A 58 -2.82 1.07 8.22
C ILE A 58 -2.24 0.97 9.64
N GLN A 59 -2.29 2.07 10.41
CA GLN A 59 -1.83 2.09 11.80
C GLN A 59 -2.72 1.23 12.72
N ASP A 60 -4.04 1.28 12.53
CA ASP A 60 -5.00 0.46 13.27
C ASP A 60 -4.81 -1.05 13.00
N ALA A 61 -4.31 -1.42 11.82
CA ALA A 61 -3.90 -2.78 11.48
C ALA A 61 -2.52 -3.19 12.04
N GLY A 62 -1.84 -2.30 12.77
CA GLY A 62 -0.57 -2.57 13.46
C GLY A 62 0.69 -2.26 12.63
N TYR A 63 0.55 -1.61 11.48
CA TYR A 63 1.66 -1.26 10.60
C TYR A 63 2.09 0.21 10.75
N HIS A 64 3.32 0.51 10.36
CA HIS A 64 3.78 1.89 10.28
C HIS A 64 3.35 2.56 8.97
N ALA A 65 2.77 3.74 9.05
CA ALA A 65 2.41 4.57 7.90
C ALA A 65 2.82 6.02 8.10
N MET A 66 3.19 6.66 7.00
CA MET A 66 3.48 8.09 6.92
C MET A 66 2.81 8.67 5.68
N GLU A 67 2.37 9.92 5.77
CA GLU A 67 1.83 10.69 4.65
C GLU A 67 2.93 11.57 4.05
N VAL A 68 2.99 11.63 2.72
CA VAL A 68 3.91 12.50 1.98
C VAL A 68 3.17 13.11 0.80
N THR A 69 3.21 14.44 0.69
CA THR A 69 2.73 15.17 -0.49
C THR A 69 3.89 15.43 -1.44
N ILE A 70 3.73 15.07 -2.71
CA ILE A 70 4.71 15.34 -3.77
C ILE A 70 4.18 16.52 -4.58
N GLY A 71 4.76 17.70 -4.37
CA GLY A 71 4.36 18.96 -5.02
C GLY A 71 4.87 20.17 -4.26
#